data_AF-A0AAV2SGE0-F1
#
_entry.id   AF-A0AAV2SGE0-F1
#
_cell.length_a   1.000
_cell.length_b   1.000
_cell.length_c   1.000
_cell.angle_alpha   90.00
_cell.angle_beta   90.00
_cell.angle_gamma   90.00
#
_symmetry.space_group_name_H-M   'P 1'
#
loop_
_entity.id
_entity.type
_entity.pdbx_description
1 polymer ?
#
loop_
_entity_poly.entity_id
_entity_poly.type
_entity_poly.pdbx_seq_one_letter_code
_entity_poly.pdbx_strand_id
1 'polypeptide(L)'
;FDDEYTPPLTDGVLTFLDIAWPDQEPRRLYMKMLGNTARAKQHLLLVTGQNGHSYKGLHFSSFARKGVPGESIVISPYDGKSAAPLLKDVEVTDTAKHKIKLGLVTAAELNKNNFNNALFSVTLSDYPGYIDDSGFAEVISGLEILQDVAKSDERQNIVIVDCGIVFFW
;
A
#
# COMPACT_ATOMS: atom_id res chain seq x y z
N PHE A 1 9.30 -5.54 -26.33
CA PHE A 1 9.81 -5.91 -25.00
C PHE A 1 9.59 -7.41 -24.87
N ASP A 2 10.45 -8.19 -25.51
CA ASP A 2 10.39 -9.67 -25.57
C ASP A 2 11.72 -10.23 -25.07
N ASP A 3 12.01 -9.96 -23.79
CA ASP A 3 12.90 -10.76 -22.96
C ASP A 3 12.12 -11.05 -21.69
N GLU A 4 12.16 -12.30 -21.19
CA GLU A 4 11.51 -12.73 -19.95
C GLU A 4 12.02 -11.88 -18.77
N TYR A 5 11.36 -10.76 -18.51
CA TYR A 5 11.60 -9.98 -17.31
C TYR A 5 11.21 -10.83 -16.09
N THR A 6 12.20 -11.45 -15.47
CA THR A 6 12.04 -12.11 -14.18
C THR A 6 12.07 -11.02 -13.12
N PRO A 7 10.94 -10.70 -12.46
CA PRO A 7 10.93 -9.63 -11.47
C PRO A 7 11.79 -10.02 -10.26
N PRO A 8 12.45 -9.05 -9.60
CA PRO A 8 13.27 -9.33 -8.43
C PRO A 8 12.46 -9.98 -7.30
N LEU A 9 13.15 -10.77 -6.47
CA LEU A 9 12.56 -11.30 -5.22
C LEU A 9 12.17 -10.13 -4.32
N THR A 10 10.94 -10.16 -3.82
CA THR A 10 10.44 -9.06 -2.99
C THR A 10 10.41 -9.39 -1.51
N ASP A 11 10.57 -10.65 -1.11
CA ASP A 11 10.43 -11.04 0.30
C ASP A 11 11.46 -10.34 1.19
N GLY A 12 10.99 -9.71 2.26
CA GLY A 12 11.83 -8.97 3.19
C GLY A 12 12.35 -7.63 2.69
N VAL A 13 12.07 -7.24 1.43
CA VAL A 13 12.40 -5.90 0.92
C VAL A 13 11.68 -4.86 1.78
N LEU A 14 12.42 -3.83 2.20
CA LEU A 14 11.86 -2.70 2.91
C LEU A 14 11.56 -1.56 1.96
N THR A 15 10.40 -0.94 2.14
CA THR A 15 9.99 0.27 1.45
C THR A 15 9.64 1.37 2.45
N PHE A 16 9.64 2.61 2.00
CA PHE A 16 9.23 3.75 2.81
C PHE A 16 8.27 4.66 2.04
N LEU A 17 7.42 5.37 2.79
CA LEU A 17 6.62 6.49 2.30
C LEU A 17 6.84 7.68 3.24
N ASP A 18 7.16 8.83 2.66
CA ASP A 18 7.18 10.12 3.35
C ASP A 18 5.84 10.81 3.18
N ILE A 19 5.16 11.04 4.28
CA ILE A 19 3.83 11.64 4.35
C ILE A 19 3.94 13.04 4.91
N ALA A 20 3.39 14.03 4.21
CA ALA A 20 3.36 15.41 4.66
C ALA A 20 1.92 15.92 4.81
N TRP A 21 1.68 16.64 5.91
CA TRP A 21 0.55 17.54 6.07
C TRP A 21 0.90 18.90 5.45
N PRO A 22 -0.10 19.75 5.15
CA PRO A 22 0.17 21.14 4.80
C PRO A 22 1.05 21.81 5.86
N ASP A 23 2.12 22.46 5.41
CA ASP A 23 3.04 23.24 6.25
C ASP A 23 3.74 22.47 7.39
N GLN A 24 3.82 21.14 7.29
CA GLN A 24 4.55 20.30 8.24
C GLN A 24 5.67 19.53 7.58
N GLU A 25 6.72 19.24 8.37
CA GLU A 25 7.80 18.36 7.95
C GLU A 25 7.27 16.94 7.66
N PRO A 26 7.75 16.29 6.58
CA PRO A 26 7.33 14.93 6.26
C PRO A 26 7.70 13.94 7.37
N ARG A 27 6.78 12.99 7.62
CA ARG A 27 6.99 11.86 8.53
C ARG A 27 7.07 10.57 7.72
N ARG A 28 7.97 9.68 8.12
CA ARG A 28 8.27 8.45 7.36
C ARG A 28 7.64 7.21 7.99
N LEU A 29 6.95 6.43 7.16
CA LEU A 29 6.57 5.07 7.50
C LEU A 29 7.43 4.05 6.74
N TYR A 30 7.61 2.88 7.33
CA TYR A 30 8.36 1.78 6.74
C TYR A 30 7.48 0.54 6.63
N MET A 31 7.57 -0.12 5.48
CA MET A 31 6.87 -1.37 5.20
C MET A 31 7.86 -2.47 4.86
N LYS A 32 7.56 -3.68 5.29
CA LYS A 32 8.28 -4.89 4.91
C LYS A 32 7.39 -5.74 4.01
N MET A 33 7.87 -6.09 2.83
CA MET A 33 7.17 -6.97 1.92
C MET A 33 7.07 -8.39 2.49
N LEU A 34 5.91 -9.03 2.31
CA LEU A 34 5.60 -10.38 2.73
C LEU A 34 5.58 -11.30 1.50
N GLY A 35 6.68 -11.99 1.24
CA GLY A 35 6.78 -12.95 0.14
C GLY A 35 7.03 -12.32 -1.24
N ASN A 36 6.96 -13.17 -2.27
CA ASN A 36 7.29 -12.84 -3.66
C ASN A 36 6.06 -12.82 -4.58
N THR A 37 5.03 -12.05 -4.20
CA THR A 37 3.75 -12.01 -4.93
C THR A 37 3.78 -10.99 -6.08
N ALA A 38 2.91 -11.17 -7.08
CA ALA A 38 2.72 -10.17 -8.14
C ALA A 38 2.35 -8.79 -7.56
N ARG A 39 1.62 -8.77 -6.44
CA ARG A 39 1.25 -7.56 -5.72
C ARG A 39 2.45 -6.85 -5.10
N ALA A 40 3.31 -7.59 -4.39
CA ALA A 40 4.53 -7.04 -3.81
C ALA A 40 5.43 -6.45 -4.91
N LYS A 41 5.57 -7.14 -6.05
CA LYS A 41 6.29 -6.65 -7.23
C LYS A 41 5.69 -5.36 -7.80
N GLN A 42 4.36 -5.30 -7.94
CA GLN A 42 3.67 -4.09 -8.37
C GLN A 42 3.89 -2.93 -7.39
N HIS A 43 3.83 -3.19 -6.10
CA HIS A 43 4.13 -2.20 -5.08
C HIS A 43 5.56 -1.67 -5.22
N LEU A 44 6.56 -2.54 -5.44
CA LEU A 44 7.94 -2.10 -5.68
C LEU A 44 8.08 -1.23 -6.95
N LEU A 45 7.39 -1.58 -8.04
CA LEU A 45 7.39 -0.77 -9.26
C LEU A 45 6.84 0.64 -9.01
N LEU A 46 5.76 0.75 -8.24
CA LEU A 46 5.11 2.03 -7.92
C LEU A 46 5.88 2.82 -6.87
N VAL A 47 6.48 2.18 -5.87
CA VAL A 47 7.25 2.89 -4.85
C VAL A 47 8.55 3.47 -5.42
N THR A 48 9.14 2.83 -6.42
CA THR A 48 10.38 3.29 -7.08
C THR A 48 10.13 4.27 -8.22
N GLY A 49 8.95 4.24 -8.83
CA GLY A 49 8.65 5.07 -10.00
C GLY A 49 9.39 4.65 -11.27
N GLN A 50 10.08 3.50 -11.28
CA GLN A 50 10.95 3.09 -12.40
C GLN A 50 10.21 2.87 -13.73
N ASN A 51 8.88 2.68 -13.68
CA ASN A 51 8.00 2.55 -14.84
C ASN A 51 7.16 3.83 -15.11
N GLY A 52 7.62 4.99 -14.62
CA GLY A 52 7.01 6.30 -14.84
C GLY A 52 5.88 6.67 -13.87
N HIS A 53 5.12 5.70 -13.35
CA HIS A 53 4.09 5.93 -12.33
C HIS A 53 4.65 5.68 -10.93
N SER A 54 4.29 6.55 -9.98
CA SER A 54 4.75 6.45 -8.59
C SER A 54 3.63 6.70 -7.58
N TYR A 55 3.82 6.21 -6.34
CA TYR A 55 2.99 6.62 -5.20
C TYR A 55 3.21 8.06 -4.75
N LYS A 56 4.29 8.70 -5.20
CA LYS A 56 4.52 10.13 -4.97
C LYS A 56 3.38 10.97 -5.54
N GLY A 57 2.84 11.87 -4.71
CA GLY A 57 1.70 12.72 -5.01
C GLY A 57 0.34 12.07 -4.77
N LEU A 58 0.28 10.83 -4.29
CA LEU A 58 -0.99 10.22 -3.91
C LEU A 58 -1.49 10.74 -2.56
N HIS A 59 -2.80 10.61 -2.37
CA HIS A 59 -3.53 11.09 -1.20
C HIS A 59 -4.22 9.93 -0.48
N PHE A 60 -4.79 10.24 0.69
CA PHE A 60 -5.58 9.31 1.48
C PHE A 60 -7.07 9.58 1.25
N SER A 61 -7.76 8.64 0.61
CA SER A 61 -9.10 8.90 0.05
C SER A 61 -10.23 8.48 0.99
N SER A 62 -10.27 7.20 1.33
CA SER A 62 -11.40 6.58 2.02
C SER A 62 -10.97 5.61 3.11
N PHE A 63 -11.95 5.20 3.91
CA PHE A 63 -11.80 4.14 4.89
C PHE A 63 -12.66 2.96 4.48
N ALA A 64 -12.11 1.76 4.59
CA ALA A 64 -12.94 0.57 4.71
C ALA A 64 -13.23 0.34 6.20
N ARG A 65 -14.48 -0.03 6.52
CA ARG A 65 -14.86 -0.47 7.88
C ARG A 65 -14.52 0.53 8.99
N LYS A 66 -14.74 1.84 8.75
CA LYS A 66 -14.45 2.91 9.72
C LYS A 66 -15.08 2.65 11.09
N GLY A 67 -14.28 2.73 12.16
CA GLY A 67 -14.73 2.61 13.55
C GLY A 67 -15.02 1.20 14.04
N VAL A 68 -14.75 0.16 13.25
CA VAL A 68 -15.00 -1.25 13.63
C VAL A 68 -13.74 -2.10 13.38
N PRO A 69 -13.68 -3.35 13.90
CA PRO A 69 -12.55 -4.25 13.64
C PRO A 69 -12.28 -4.44 12.15
N GLY A 70 -11.01 -4.38 11.76
CA GLY A 70 -10.55 -4.42 10.37
C GLY A 70 -10.68 -3.08 9.63
N GLU A 71 -10.79 -1.96 10.35
CA GLU A 71 -10.71 -0.63 9.77
C GLU A 71 -9.42 -0.50 8.96
N SER A 72 -9.49 0.03 7.74
CA SER A 72 -8.31 0.31 6.93
C SER A 72 -8.43 1.66 6.24
N ILE A 73 -7.29 2.27 5.98
CA ILE A 73 -7.18 3.50 5.19
C ILE A 73 -6.71 3.16 3.78
N VAL A 74 -7.36 3.76 2.78
CA VAL A 74 -7.04 3.54 1.36
C VAL A 74 -6.15 4.66 0.84
N ILE A 75 -5.05 4.26 0.19
CA ILE A 75 -4.13 5.15 -0.50
C ILE A 75 -4.48 5.10 -1.99
N SER A 76 -4.85 6.26 -2.56
CA SER A 76 -5.25 6.32 -3.96
C SER A 76 -4.98 7.67 -4.62
N PRO A 77 -4.96 7.72 -5.96
CA PRO A 77 -5.05 8.98 -6.69
C PRO A 77 -6.31 9.73 -6.28
N TYR A 78 -6.18 11.05 -6.13
CA TYR A 78 -7.29 11.93 -5.80
C TYR A 78 -8.39 11.91 -6.88
N ASP A 79 -8.01 11.71 -8.14
CA ASP A 79 -8.94 11.71 -9.27
C ASP A 79 -9.68 10.36 -9.49
N GLY A 80 -9.30 9.30 -8.78
CA GLY A 80 -9.84 7.94 -8.92
C GLY A 80 -9.65 7.30 -10.31
N LYS A 81 -8.96 7.97 -11.24
CA LYS A 81 -8.87 7.58 -12.66
C LYS A 81 -7.57 6.86 -13.02
N SER A 82 -6.55 6.91 -12.16
CA SER A 82 -5.21 6.36 -12.42
C SER A 82 -4.84 5.15 -11.55
N ALA A 83 -5.83 4.31 -11.20
CA ALA A 83 -5.59 3.06 -10.46
C ALA A 83 -5.17 1.87 -11.35
N ALA A 84 -4.81 2.12 -12.61
CA ALA A 84 -4.47 1.06 -13.55
C ALA A 84 -3.25 0.25 -13.05
N PRO A 85 -3.34 -1.08 -13.04
CA PRO A 85 -2.23 -1.91 -12.60
C PRO A 85 -1.07 -1.83 -13.60
N LEU A 86 0.17 -1.88 -13.11
CA LEU A 86 1.36 -1.94 -13.97
C LEU A 86 1.64 -3.37 -14.45
N LEU A 87 1.21 -4.36 -13.66
CA LEU A 87 1.32 -5.77 -14.01
C LEU A 87 -0.05 -6.29 -14.44
N LYS A 88 -0.09 -7.10 -15.49
CA LYS A 88 -1.30 -7.85 -15.83
C LYS A 88 -1.46 -9.02 -14.87
N ASP A 89 -2.69 -9.45 -14.67
CA ASP A 89 -3.03 -10.70 -13.98
C ASP A 89 -2.38 -10.85 -12.60
N VAL A 90 -2.61 -9.88 -11.72
CA VAL A 90 -2.22 -10.01 -10.30
C VAL A 90 -3.07 -11.10 -9.65
N GLU A 91 -2.62 -12.34 -9.77
CA GLU A 91 -3.30 -13.52 -9.24
C GLU A 91 -3.34 -13.50 -7.71
N VAL A 92 -4.48 -13.91 -7.17
CA VAL A 92 -4.64 -14.24 -5.76
C VAL A 92 -4.00 -15.62 -5.54
N THR A 93 -2.92 -15.65 -4.76
CA THR A 93 -2.20 -16.88 -4.45
C THR A 93 -2.33 -17.21 -2.96
N ASP A 94 -2.13 -18.46 -2.56
CA ASP A 94 -2.12 -18.82 -1.14
C ASP A 94 -1.04 -18.06 -0.35
N THR A 95 0.04 -17.63 -1.00
CA THR A 95 1.09 -16.80 -0.38
C THR A 95 0.66 -15.38 -0.07
N ALA A 96 -0.47 -14.91 -0.61
CA ALA A 96 -1.05 -13.61 -0.31
C ALA A 96 -2.08 -13.68 0.85
N LYS A 97 -2.36 -14.89 1.38
CA LYS A 97 -3.31 -15.07 2.48
C LYS A 97 -2.66 -14.76 3.82
N HIS A 98 -3.09 -13.67 4.44
CA HIS A 98 -2.61 -13.22 5.74
C HIS A 98 -3.77 -12.96 6.71
N LYS A 99 -3.55 -13.25 8.01
CA LYS A 99 -4.49 -12.83 9.05
C LYS A 99 -4.58 -11.31 9.07
N ILE A 100 -5.80 -10.77 9.13
CA ILE A 100 -6.01 -9.33 9.21
C ILE A 100 -5.55 -8.84 10.59
N LYS A 101 -4.43 -8.12 10.59
CA LYS A 101 -3.79 -7.54 11.78
C LYS A 101 -3.45 -6.08 11.53
N LEU A 102 -3.26 -5.35 12.62
CA LEU A 102 -2.77 -3.97 12.62
C LEU A 102 -1.48 -3.85 11.78
N GLY A 103 -1.49 -2.89 10.84
CA GLY A 103 -0.38 -2.64 9.92
C GLY A 103 -0.30 -3.57 8.71
N LEU A 104 -1.21 -4.54 8.54
CA LEU A 104 -1.24 -5.34 7.31
C LEU A 104 -1.53 -4.43 6.10
N VAL A 105 -0.80 -4.64 5.02
CA VAL A 105 -0.97 -3.94 3.75
C VAL A 105 -1.58 -4.91 2.73
N THR A 106 -2.73 -4.51 2.18
CA THR A 106 -3.55 -5.33 1.28
C THR A 106 -3.93 -4.54 0.03
N ALA A 107 -4.43 -5.20 -1.01
CA ALA A 107 -4.99 -4.49 -2.15
C ALA A 107 -6.24 -3.69 -1.70
N ALA A 108 -6.41 -2.46 -2.18
CA ALA A 108 -7.66 -1.76 -1.96
C ALA A 108 -8.67 -2.13 -3.05
N GLU A 109 -9.90 -2.42 -2.68
CA GLU A 109 -10.97 -2.66 -3.64
C GLU A 109 -11.58 -1.33 -4.12
N LEU A 110 -11.63 -1.13 -5.44
CA LEU A 110 -12.47 -0.07 -6.03
C LEU A 110 -13.88 -0.57 -6.33
N ASN A 111 -14.00 -1.84 -6.74
CA ASN A 111 -15.25 -2.51 -7.09
C ASN A 111 -15.14 -3.99 -6.71
N LYS A 112 -16.24 -4.62 -6.30
CA LYS A 112 -16.31 -6.06 -6.04
C LYS A 112 -15.76 -6.81 -7.26
N ASN A 113 -14.71 -7.60 -7.07
CA ASN A 113 -14.00 -8.40 -8.08
C ASN A 113 -12.91 -7.68 -8.91
N ASN A 114 -12.56 -6.42 -8.63
CA ASN A 114 -11.40 -5.79 -9.28
C ASN A 114 -10.24 -5.56 -8.31
N PHE A 115 -9.54 -6.65 -7.99
CA PHE A 115 -8.27 -6.61 -7.30
C PHE A 115 -7.12 -6.16 -8.22
N ASN A 116 -7.33 -6.05 -9.52
CA ASN A 116 -6.25 -5.70 -10.45
C ASN A 116 -6.11 -4.18 -10.56
N ASN A 117 -5.67 -3.55 -9.48
CA ASN A 117 -5.44 -2.11 -9.41
C ASN A 117 -4.14 -1.79 -8.64
N ALA A 118 -3.65 -0.57 -8.81
CA ALA A 118 -2.43 -0.04 -8.18
C ALA A 118 -2.62 0.40 -6.72
N LEU A 119 -3.86 0.36 -6.20
CA LEU A 119 -4.20 0.88 -4.89
C LEU A 119 -3.92 -0.15 -3.80
N PHE A 120 -3.68 0.36 -2.60
CA PHE A 120 -3.50 -0.48 -1.42
C PHE A 120 -4.18 0.16 -0.22
N SER A 121 -4.49 -0.68 0.76
CA SER A 121 -5.01 -0.25 2.05
C SER A 121 -4.09 -0.71 3.17
N VAL A 122 -4.09 0.03 4.27
CA VAL A 122 -3.38 -0.36 5.49
C VAL A 122 -4.38 -0.53 6.61
N THR A 123 -4.38 -1.71 7.23
CA THR A 123 -5.25 -2.04 8.37
C THR A 123 -4.83 -1.24 9.61
N LEU A 124 -5.76 -0.48 10.18
CA LEU A 124 -5.60 0.37 11.37
C LEU A 124 -6.19 -0.24 12.65
N SER A 125 -6.95 -1.34 12.54
CA SER A 125 -7.44 -2.12 13.69
C SER A 125 -7.44 -3.61 13.39
N ASP A 126 -7.05 -4.43 14.37
CA ASP A 126 -7.07 -5.90 14.22
C ASP A 126 -8.45 -6.42 13.83
N TYR A 127 -8.49 -7.54 13.10
CA TYR A 127 -9.73 -8.27 12.84
C TYR A 127 -9.55 -9.77 13.09
N PRO A 128 -9.59 -10.19 14.37
CA PRO A 128 -9.29 -11.57 14.76
C PRO A 128 -10.21 -12.58 14.06
N GLY A 129 -9.63 -13.68 13.57
CA GLY A 129 -10.35 -14.76 12.91
C GLY A 129 -10.62 -14.56 11.42
N TYR A 130 -10.25 -13.41 10.85
CA TYR A 130 -10.39 -13.13 9.43
C TYR A 130 -9.04 -13.18 8.69
N ILE A 131 -9.11 -13.56 7.42
CA ILE A 131 -7.97 -13.65 6.50
C ILE A 131 -8.27 -12.73 5.31
N ASP A 132 -7.28 -11.94 4.93
CA ASP A 132 -7.24 -11.23 3.65
C ASP A 132 -6.40 -12.04 2.68
N ASP A 133 -6.85 -12.20 1.44
CA ASP A 133 -6.20 -12.99 0.40
C ASP A 133 -5.31 -12.15 -0.53
N SER A 134 -5.14 -10.86 -0.22
CA SER A 134 -4.37 -9.89 -0.98
C SER A 134 -3.26 -9.23 -0.17
N GLY A 135 -2.96 -9.74 1.03
CA GLY A 135 -1.87 -9.25 1.87
C GLY A 135 -0.51 -9.41 1.20
N PHE A 136 0.30 -8.35 1.20
CA PHE A 136 1.60 -8.36 0.52
C PHE A 136 2.71 -7.60 1.25
N ALA A 137 2.38 -6.84 2.29
CA ALA A 137 3.36 -6.18 3.14
C ALA A 137 2.79 -5.96 4.55
N GLU A 138 3.67 -5.56 5.46
CA GLU A 138 3.30 -5.09 6.80
C GLU A 138 4.03 -3.78 7.13
N VAL A 139 3.35 -2.85 7.78
CA VAL A 139 3.97 -1.67 8.35
C VAL A 139 4.78 -2.09 9.57
N ILE A 140 6.08 -1.83 9.54
CA ILE A 140 7.01 -2.18 10.62
C ILE A 140 7.40 -0.97 11.49
N SER A 141 7.15 0.24 11.00
CA SER A 141 7.39 1.50 11.74
C SER A 141 6.57 2.65 11.13
N GLY A 142 6.18 3.62 11.95
CA GLY A 142 5.44 4.81 11.50
C GLY A 142 3.94 4.59 11.30
N LEU A 143 3.35 3.54 11.89
CA LEU A 143 1.92 3.26 11.75
C LEU A 143 1.05 4.36 12.38
N GLU A 144 1.54 4.98 13.45
CA GLU A 144 0.90 6.10 14.13
C GLU A 144 0.68 7.30 13.18
N ILE A 145 1.52 7.45 12.14
CA ILE A 145 1.33 8.45 11.09
C ILE A 145 -0.01 8.21 10.40
N LEU A 146 -0.32 6.97 10.01
CA LEU A 146 -1.57 6.62 9.35
C LEU A 146 -2.78 6.74 10.29
N GLN A 147 -2.58 6.51 11.59
CA GLN A 147 -3.62 6.75 12.60
C GLN A 147 -3.91 8.24 12.78
N ASP A 148 -2.89 9.10 12.67
CA ASP A 148 -3.06 10.56 12.68
C ASP A 148 -3.75 11.04 11.39
N VAL A 149 -3.38 10.50 10.23
CA VAL A 149 -4.12 10.73 8.97
C VAL A 149 -5.58 10.35 9.13
N ALA A 150 -5.86 9.21 9.78
CA ALA A 150 -7.22 8.71 9.97
C ALA A 150 -8.12 9.66 10.77
N LYS A 151 -7.52 10.43 11.69
CA LYS A 151 -8.21 11.41 12.55
C LYS A 151 -8.32 12.79 11.89
N SER A 152 -7.60 13.05 10.80
CA SER A 152 -7.57 14.35 10.14
C SER A 152 -8.82 14.60 9.30
N ASP A 153 -9.48 15.74 9.54
CA ASP A 153 -10.58 16.22 8.70
C ASP A 153 -10.08 16.69 7.32
N GLU A 154 -8.81 17.08 7.22
CA GLU A 154 -8.16 17.56 6.00
C GLU A 154 -7.33 16.48 5.30
N ARG A 155 -7.68 15.20 5.47
CA ARG A 155 -6.91 14.08 4.91
C ARG A 155 -6.65 14.17 3.40
N GLN A 156 -7.53 14.83 2.64
CA GLN A 156 -7.32 15.07 1.21
C GLN A 156 -6.13 15.98 0.92
N ASN A 157 -5.65 16.78 1.88
CA ASN A 157 -4.48 17.64 1.74
C ASN A 157 -3.19 16.95 2.21
N ILE A 158 -3.30 15.74 2.76
CA ILE A 158 -2.15 14.95 3.20
C ILE A 158 -1.68 14.10 2.01
N VAL A 159 -0.40 14.20 1.70
CA VAL A 159 0.19 13.60 0.50
C VAL A 159 1.42 12.77 0.80
N ILE A 160 1.67 11.76 -0.05
CA ILE A 160 2.97 11.09 -0.12
C ILE A 160 3.92 12.00 -0.91
N VAL A 161 4.89 12.62 -0.26
CA VAL A 161 5.84 13.54 -0.90
C VAL A 161 7.07 12.85 -1.46
N ASP A 162 7.41 11.68 -0.91
CA ASP A 162 8.48 10.83 -1.40
C ASP A 162 8.22 9.36 -1.05
N CYS A 163 8.82 8.45 -1.80
CA CYS A 163 8.74 7.03 -1.53
C CYS A 163 9.90 6.28 -2.19
N GLY A 164 10.24 5.11 -1.65
CA GLY A 164 11.27 4.28 -2.26
C GLY A 164 11.53 2.96 -1.55
N ILE A 165 12.61 2.30 -1.96
CA ILE A 165 13.16 1.09 -1.35
C ILE A 165 14.29 1.49 -0.39
N VAL A 166 14.42 0.78 0.72
CA VAL A 166 15.52 0.94 1.68
C VAL A 166 16.58 -0.11 1.40
N PHE A 167 17.82 0.32 1.19
CA PHE A 167 18.99 -0.56 1.09
C PHE A 167 19.71 -0.60 2.43
N PHE A 168 20.09 -1.80 2.86
CA PHE A 168 21.06 -2.01 3.93
C PHE A 168 22.36 -2.47 3.29
N TRP A 169 23.45 -1.77 3.58
CA TRP A 169 24.81 -2.14 3.20
C TRP A 169 25.54 -2.69 4.42
#